data_AF-A0A1Y2GBN8-F1
#
_entry.id   AF-A0A1Y2GBN8-F1
#
_cell.length_a   1.000
_cell.length_b   1.000
_cell.length_c   1.000
_cell.angle_alpha   90.00
_cell.angle_beta   90.00
_cell.angle_gamma   90.00
#
_symmetry.space_group_name_H-M   'P 1'
#
loop_
_entity.id
_entity.type
_entity.pdbx_description
1 polymer ?
#
loop_
_entity_poly.entity_id
_entity_poly.type
_entity_poly.pdbx_seq_one_letter_code
_entity_poly.pdbx_strand_id
1 'polypeptide(L)'
;KKAKVQNEPFKRVKAEDVVFIDEKLKDNTYMSKGGSMDGYGYRAHLDMIVTRGKGFRAEKTKKKRGSYKGGFITNESHSFKFPTDSD
;
A
#
# COMPACT_ATOMS: atom_id res chain seq x y z
N LYS A 1 -28.93 -6.65 -36.60
CA LYS A 1 -28.28 -7.75 -35.84
C LYS A 1 -28.10 -7.28 -34.41
N LYS A 2 -28.70 -7.94 -33.39
CA LYS A 2 -28.51 -7.54 -31.98
C LYS A 2 -27.11 -7.93 -31.51
N ALA A 3 -26.41 -7.02 -30.84
CA ALA A 3 -25.08 -7.27 -30.30
C ALA A 3 -25.17 -8.36 -29.21
N LYS A 4 -24.20 -9.29 -29.21
CA LYS A 4 -24.11 -10.36 -28.22
C LYS A 4 -23.65 -9.75 -26.90
N VAL A 5 -24.43 -9.90 -25.84
CA VAL A 5 -24.03 -9.50 -24.48
C VAL A 5 -22.85 -10.39 -24.07
N GLN A 6 -21.72 -9.79 -23.72
CA GLN A 6 -20.60 -10.53 -23.13
C GLN A 6 -20.95 -10.88 -21.69
N ASN A 7 -20.89 -12.17 -21.33
CA ASN A 7 -21.02 -12.58 -19.93
C ASN A 7 -19.79 -12.13 -19.15
N GLU A 8 -20.00 -11.31 -18.13
CA GLU A 8 -18.97 -10.94 -17.17
C GLU A 8 -18.81 -12.04 -16.11
N PRO A 9 -17.59 -12.44 -15.75
CA PRO A 9 -17.38 -13.41 -14.68
C PRO A 9 -17.88 -12.86 -13.35
N PHE A 10 -18.37 -13.75 -12.46
CA PHE A 10 -18.82 -13.36 -11.13
C PHE A 10 -17.68 -12.67 -10.35
N LYS A 11 -17.94 -11.46 -9.86
CA LYS A 11 -17.06 -10.69 -8.99
C LYS A 11 -17.74 -10.48 -7.65
N ARG A 12 -17.06 -10.80 -6.54
CA ARG A 12 -17.56 -10.57 -5.18
C ARG A 12 -17.67 -9.09 -4.84
N VAL A 13 -16.73 -8.28 -5.36
CA VAL A 13 -16.70 -6.83 -5.21
C VAL A 13 -16.85 -6.24 -6.59
N LYS A 14 -17.88 -5.43 -6.79
CA LYS A 14 -18.09 -4.65 -8.00
C LYS A 14 -17.40 -3.32 -7.82
N ALA A 15 -16.41 -3.02 -8.67
CA ALA A 15 -15.63 -1.78 -8.55
C ALA A 15 -16.49 -0.52 -8.67
N GLU A 16 -17.60 -0.60 -9.40
CA GLU A 16 -18.55 0.49 -9.63
C GLU A 16 -19.33 0.87 -8.37
N ASP A 17 -19.56 -0.10 -7.49
CA ASP A 17 -20.33 0.10 -6.25
C ASP A 17 -19.44 0.55 -5.07
N VAL A 18 -18.12 0.65 -5.27
CA VAL A 18 -17.16 1.03 -4.21
C VAL A 18 -17.10 2.55 -4.08
N VAL A 19 -17.67 3.07 -2.98
CA VAL A 19 -17.57 4.48 -2.61
C VAL A 19 -16.50 4.66 -1.53
N PHE A 20 -15.54 5.54 -1.79
CA PHE A 20 -14.52 5.91 -0.81
C PHE A 20 -14.92 7.19 -0.07
N ILE A 21 -14.71 7.21 1.24
CA ILE A 21 -15.03 8.35 2.11
C ILE A 21 -14.07 9.52 1.86
N ASP A 22 -12.79 9.22 1.63
CA ASP A 22 -11.73 10.19 1.31
C ASP A 22 -10.86 9.65 0.17
N GLU A 23 -10.29 10.55 -0.63
CA GLU A 23 -9.39 10.23 -1.74
C GLU A 23 -8.10 9.60 -1.26
N LYS A 24 -7.62 9.96 -0.07
CA LYS A 24 -6.41 9.39 0.54
C LYS A 24 -6.52 7.89 0.78
N LEU A 25 -7.74 7.38 0.99
CA LEU A 25 -8.00 5.94 1.21
C LEU A 25 -7.95 5.12 -0.09
N LYS A 26 -7.92 5.77 -1.25
CA LYS A 26 -7.82 5.07 -2.54
C LYS A 26 -6.43 4.49 -2.78
N ASP A 27 -5.40 5.14 -2.24
CA ASP A 27 -4.01 4.76 -2.48
C ASP A 27 -3.36 4.14 -1.23
N ASN A 28 -3.04 2.84 -1.34
CA ASN A 28 -2.39 2.05 -0.29
C ASN A 28 -0.85 2.02 -0.43
N THR A 29 -0.26 2.82 -1.31
CA THR A 29 1.20 2.86 -1.46
C THR A 29 1.88 3.45 -0.22
N TYR A 30 3.17 3.14 -0.04
CA TYR A 30 3.94 3.78 1.03
C TYR A 30 4.04 5.29 0.85
N MET A 31 4.06 5.76 -0.41
CA MET A 31 4.22 7.19 -0.72
C MET A 31 3.00 8.02 -0.32
N SER A 32 1.79 7.44 -0.40
CA SER A 32 0.55 8.12 -0.02
C SER A 32 0.44 8.41 1.48
N LYS A 33 1.19 7.69 2.32
CA LYS A 33 1.21 7.85 3.79
C LYS A 33 1.56 9.29 4.22
N GLY A 34 2.37 10.00 3.43
CA GLY A 34 2.89 11.33 3.79
C GLY A 34 3.92 11.32 4.93
N GLY A 35 4.75 12.36 5.00
CA GLY A 35 5.57 12.67 6.18
C GLY A 35 6.76 11.76 6.52
N SER A 36 7.12 10.79 5.67
CA SER A 36 8.18 9.83 6.02
C SER A 36 9.26 9.63 4.95
N MET A 37 9.50 10.63 4.11
CA MET A 37 10.40 10.55 2.95
C MET A 37 11.88 10.29 3.28
N ASP A 38 12.30 10.39 4.54
CA ASP A 38 13.67 10.06 4.98
C ASP A 38 13.71 9.08 6.17
N GLY A 39 12.56 8.50 6.50
CA GLY A 39 12.40 7.62 7.65
C GLY A 39 12.91 6.20 7.42
N TYR A 40 12.91 5.41 8.49
CA TYR A 40 13.21 3.98 8.45
C TYR A 40 12.35 3.24 7.42
N GLY A 41 11.03 3.46 7.43
CA GLY A 41 10.12 2.81 6.47
C GLY A 41 10.41 3.14 5.00
N TYR A 42 10.86 4.37 4.70
CA TYR A 42 11.07 4.81 3.32
C TYR A 42 12.30 4.14 2.70
N ARG A 43 13.40 4.04 3.46
CA ARG A 43 14.57 3.29 3.01
C ARG A 43 14.23 1.81 2.77
N ALA A 44 13.40 1.23 3.63
CA ALA A 44 12.95 -0.16 3.44
C ALA A 44 12.09 -0.29 2.18
N HIS A 45 11.20 0.68 1.92
CA HIS A 45 10.39 0.72 0.71
C HIS A 45 11.28 0.79 -0.55
N LEU A 46 12.24 1.72 -0.62
CA LEU A 46 13.15 1.86 -1.77
C LEU A 46 13.95 0.58 -2.05
N ASP A 47 14.42 -0.10 -1.01
CA ASP A 47 15.15 -1.36 -1.14
C ASP A 47 14.26 -2.50 -1.64
N MET A 48 13.01 -2.59 -1.17
CA MET A 48 12.16 -3.76 -1.40
C MET A 48 11.21 -3.61 -2.60
N ILE A 49 10.94 -2.39 -3.07
CA ILE A 49 9.99 -2.14 -4.17
C ILE A 49 10.50 -2.68 -5.52
N VAL A 50 11.82 -2.77 -5.69
CA VAL A 50 12.48 -3.26 -6.90
C VAL A 50 12.28 -4.75 -7.14
N THR A 51 12.02 -5.54 -6.08
CA THR A 51 11.85 -6.98 -6.22
C THR A 51 10.43 -7.44 -5.95
N ARG A 52 10.04 -8.55 -6.60
CA ARG A 52 8.71 -9.16 -6.48
C ARG A 52 8.83 -10.67 -6.31
N GLY A 53 7.80 -11.29 -5.74
CA GLY A 53 7.68 -12.75 -5.62
C GLY A 53 8.84 -13.41 -4.85
N LYS A 54 9.51 -14.38 -5.48
CA LYS A 54 10.64 -15.13 -4.85
C LYS A 54 11.84 -14.22 -4.55
N GLY A 55 12.12 -13.26 -5.43
CA GLY A 55 13.21 -12.29 -5.26
C GLY A 55 13.02 -11.42 -4.01
N PHE A 56 11.78 -10.95 -3.80
CA PHE A 56 11.41 -10.18 -2.61
C PHE A 56 11.68 -10.96 -1.32
N ARG A 57 11.31 -12.25 -1.26
CA ARG A 57 11.56 -13.09 -0.07
C ARG A 57 13.05 -13.25 0.22
N ALA A 58 13.86 -13.45 -0.81
CA ALA A 58 15.30 -13.59 -0.68
C ALA A 58 15.95 -12.27 -0.22
N GLU A 59 15.60 -11.16 -0.86
CA GLU A 59 16.13 -9.83 -0.54
C GLU A 59 15.72 -9.38 0.86
N LYS A 60 14.45 -9.56 1.24
CA LYS A 60 13.97 -9.34 2.61
C LYS A 60 14.78 -10.15 3.63
N THR A 61 15.07 -11.42 3.35
CA THR A 61 15.85 -12.27 4.25
C THR A 61 17.29 -11.79 4.38
N LYS A 62 17.93 -11.38 3.27
CA LYS A 62 19.29 -10.80 3.26
C LYS A 62 19.35 -9.51 4.07
N LYS A 63 18.39 -8.60 3.84
CA LYS A 63 18.27 -7.32 4.56
C LYS A 63 17.99 -7.54 6.05
N LYS A 64 17.12 -8.48 6.42
CA LYS A 64 16.85 -8.88 7.82
C LYS A 64 18.09 -9.45 8.52
N ARG A 65 18.93 -10.22 7.82
CA ARG A 65 20.14 -10.85 8.40
C ARG A 65 21.28 -9.86 8.74
N GLY A 66 21.08 -8.57 8.50
CA GLY A 66 22.00 -7.52 9.00
C GLY A 66 22.49 -6.55 7.94
N SER A 67 22.13 -6.72 6.66
CA SER A 67 22.52 -5.76 5.62
C SER A 67 21.65 -4.49 5.60
N TYR A 68 20.53 -4.47 6.32
CA TYR A 68 19.66 -3.30 6.35
C TYR A 68 20.07 -2.32 7.45
N LYS A 69 20.49 -1.12 7.02
CA LYS A 69 20.75 0.03 7.87
C LYS A 69 19.71 1.09 7.51
N GLY A 70 18.65 1.17 8.31
CA GLY A 70 17.49 2.01 8.00
C GLY A 70 17.74 3.52 8.11
N GLY A 71 16.65 4.27 8.26
CA GLY A 71 16.63 5.72 8.43
C GLY A 71 16.25 6.13 9.84
N PHE A 72 15.96 7.42 10.04
CA PHE A 72 15.48 7.95 11.31
C PHE A 72 14.13 7.33 11.69
N ILE A 73 13.91 7.06 12.98
CA ILE A 73 12.64 6.56 13.50
C ILE A 73 11.91 7.75 14.13
N THR A 74 10.81 8.17 13.50
CA THR A 74 9.91 9.20 14.05
C THR A 74 8.82 8.54 14.90
N ASN A 75 8.33 9.24 15.91
CA ASN A 75 7.14 8.85 16.68
C ASN A 75 5.85 9.53 16.16
N GLU A 76 5.90 10.10 14.95
CA GLU A 76 4.76 10.78 14.35
C GLU A 76 3.67 9.78 13.95
N SER A 77 2.41 10.16 14.14
CA SER A 77 1.27 9.37 13.67
C SER A 77 0.79 9.88 12.32
N HIS A 78 0.67 8.97 11.35
CA HIS A 78 0.07 9.21 10.04
C HIS A 78 -1.25 8.45 9.87
N SER A 79 -1.98 8.24 10.97
CA SER A 79 -3.29 7.59 10.97
C SER A 79 -4.36 8.47 10.34
N PHE A 80 -5.32 7.86 9.64
CA PHE A 80 -6.53 8.52 9.18
C PHE A 80 -7.63 8.41 10.24
N LYS A 81 -8.24 9.53 10.63
CA LYS A 81 -9.39 9.54 11.56
C LYS A 81 -10.67 9.38 10.75
N PHE A 82 -11.46 8.35 11.05
CA PHE A 82 -12.75 8.19 10.40
C PHE A 82 -13.77 9.17 10.97
N PRO A 83 -14.59 9.81 10.13
CA PRO A 83 -15.56 10.80 10.59
C PRO A 83 -16.67 10.19 11.47
N THR A 84 -16.93 8.89 11.34
CA THR A 84 -17.99 8.18 12.10
C THR A 84 -17.54 7.64 13.46
N ASP A 85 -16.26 7.78 13.81
CA ASP A 85 -15.64 7.17 15.00
C ASP A 85 -15.31 8.22 16.08
N SER A 86 -15.98 9.37 16.02
CA SER A 86 -15.96 10.40 17.07
C SER A 86 -17.37 10.41 17.65
N ASP A 87 -17.50 10.09 18.95
CA ASP A 87 -18.76 10.07 19.72
C ASP A 87 -19.76 11.18 19.35
#